data_AF-A0A4Y7NP14-F1
#
_entry.id   AF-A0A4Y7NP14-F1
#
_cell.length_a   1.000
_cell.length_b   1.000
_cell.length_c   1.000
_cell.angle_alpha   90.00
_cell.angle_beta   90.00
_cell.angle_gamma   90.00
#
_symmetry.space_group_name_H-M   'P 1'
#
loop_
_entity.id
_entity.type
_entity.pdbx_description
1 polymer ?
#
loop_
_entity_poly.entity_id
_entity_poly.type
_entity_poly.pdbx_seq_one_letter_code
_entity_poly.pdbx_strand_id
1 'polypeptide(L)'
;MIIAVEGCAHGELDQIYRSVENLARQRNVKVDLLICCGDFQAVRNENDLQCMAVPDKFRHMCSFYKYYSGELKAPILTMFIGGNHEASNYLQELAYGGWVAPNIFYLGYAGVVRYGGIRIAGISGIFKGHDYLKGHFERPPYSSSTMRSAYHVRNLEVFRLKQLKENIDIFISHDWPRGIYNYADTSELLHWKPFFRDEIANNVLGSQAGETLLHELKPKYWFAAHLHCRFAASVQHNEKQTTEFLALDKCLPRRQYLELIDIPHDSAQELELSYDQHWLAILRSTNHLLSVRPTTQYMPSGGPGSNERWDFYPNEEELEKVNTIFGNDFKIPLNFSLTAEPFKPRPHYNRNVQQAPPQLNPQTTEFCEKLGIDDPLEKLIGKPIVLATPVVNPDEIALEDEDGDEVELERADQATPVEGNDLFFVDTKPQKRGKMNLPQPQNEMPDEAELVAEKVSEPVNVSSNEISTNVQAAEEDVPTVKKFKRRNQELYKNEESSMMVDLWNAVNELSDWKDGKGVILYSVGETFCSGGDLNTVRKISNPDDGFKMATLMHQTLTCLHQLPLISVALVQGKALGGGAELATACDFRLFTGKGEIGFVQGKMGVVTGWGGGTRYRQQKH
;
A
#
# COMPACT_ATOMS: atom_id res chain seq x y z
N MET A 1 -2.37 23.05 -6.20
CA MET A 1 -1.82 22.28 -5.06
C MET A 1 -1.57 20.90 -5.59
N ILE A 2 -0.41 20.30 -5.34
CA ILE A 2 -0.09 19.00 -5.92
C ILE A 2 -0.48 17.91 -4.93
N ILE A 3 -1.42 17.06 -5.33
CA ILE A 3 -1.87 15.92 -4.55
C ILE A 3 -1.32 14.65 -5.19
N ALA A 4 -0.67 13.82 -4.38
CA ALA A 4 -0.34 12.45 -4.75
C ALA A 4 -1.54 11.55 -4.45
N VAL A 5 -1.98 10.77 -5.42
CA VAL A 5 -3.06 9.79 -5.25
C VAL A 5 -2.48 8.40 -5.40
N GLU A 6 -2.76 7.55 -4.42
CA GLU A 6 -2.30 6.17 -4.33
C GLU A 6 -3.49 5.20 -4.32
N GLY A 7 -3.36 4.07 -5.01
CA GLY A 7 -4.40 3.05 -5.13
C GLY A 7 -4.56 2.19 -3.87
N CYS A 8 -4.01 0.97 -3.89
CA CYS A 8 -3.99 0.07 -2.73
C CYS A 8 -2.59 -0.03 -2.09
N ALA A 9 -2.47 0.44 -0.85
CA ALA A 9 -1.16 0.55 -0.19
C ALA A 9 -0.58 -0.79 0.29
N HIS A 10 -1.43 -1.69 0.80
CA HIS A 10 -1.06 -2.97 1.42
C HIS A 10 0.04 -2.88 2.50
N GLY A 11 0.08 -1.77 3.25
CA GLY A 11 1.06 -1.55 4.32
C GLY A 11 2.48 -1.14 3.86
N GLU A 12 2.70 -0.94 2.56
CA GLU A 12 3.99 -0.57 1.96
C GLU A 12 4.30 0.93 2.04
N LEU A 13 4.03 1.56 3.19
CA LEU A 13 4.13 3.03 3.37
C LEU A 13 5.51 3.57 3.05
N ASP A 14 6.57 2.90 3.50
CA ASP A 14 7.95 3.28 3.18
C ASP A 14 8.21 3.34 1.67
N GLN A 15 7.65 2.39 0.91
CA GLN A 15 7.78 2.35 -0.55
C GLN A 15 6.96 3.46 -1.21
N ILE A 16 5.75 3.72 -0.70
CA ILE A 16 4.87 4.79 -1.19
C ILE A 16 5.55 6.15 -1.00
N TYR A 17 6.04 6.45 0.21
CA TYR A 17 6.72 7.73 0.47
C TYR A 17 7.98 7.92 -0.39
N ARG A 18 8.80 6.88 -0.56
CA ARG A 18 9.95 6.94 -1.49
C ARG A 18 9.51 7.20 -2.92
N SER A 19 8.40 6.62 -3.35
CA SER A 19 7.89 6.76 -4.72
C SER A 19 7.30 8.15 -4.96
N VAL A 20 6.58 8.71 -3.98
CA VAL A 20 6.13 10.11 -3.98
C VAL A 20 7.31 11.05 -4.07
N GLU A 21 8.34 10.85 -3.23
CA GLU A 21 9.53 11.69 -3.23
C GLU A 21 10.27 11.62 -4.58
N ASN A 22 10.46 10.43 -5.14
CA ASN A 22 11.12 10.26 -6.42
C ASN A 22 10.34 10.92 -7.56
N LEU A 23 9.01 10.77 -7.60
CA LEU A 23 8.17 11.36 -8.63
C LEU A 23 8.10 12.89 -8.50
N ALA A 24 8.05 13.39 -7.26
CA ALA A 24 8.11 14.82 -6.96
C ALA A 24 9.44 15.45 -7.42
N ARG A 25 10.57 14.80 -7.13
CA ARG A 25 11.90 15.22 -7.60
C ARG A 25 11.99 15.20 -9.13
N GLN A 26 11.49 14.15 -9.78
CA GLN A 26 11.51 14.02 -11.25
C GLN A 26 10.69 15.13 -11.93
N ARG A 27 9.54 15.49 -11.37
CA ARG A 27 8.69 16.57 -11.90
C ARG A 27 9.08 17.96 -11.38
N ASN A 28 10.07 18.05 -10.48
CA ASN A 28 10.48 19.28 -9.80
C ASN A 28 9.29 20.02 -9.15
N VAL A 29 8.45 19.27 -8.43
CA VAL A 29 7.29 19.79 -7.70
C VAL A 29 7.35 19.40 -6.23
N LYS A 30 6.68 20.17 -5.38
CA LYS A 30 6.41 19.79 -3.99
C LYS A 30 5.03 19.15 -3.93
N VAL A 31 4.91 18.01 -3.26
CA VAL A 31 3.63 17.36 -2.97
C VAL A 31 3.11 17.86 -1.63
N ASP A 32 1.87 18.32 -1.61
CA ASP A 32 1.24 18.95 -0.45
C ASP A 32 0.42 17.95 0.37
N LEU A 33 -0.24 17.00 -0.29
CA LEU A 33 -1.08 15.97 0.32
C LEU A 33 -0.88 14.62 -0.41
N LEU A 34 -0.86 13.53 0.36
CA LEU A 34 -0.99 12.17 -0.15
C LEU A 34 -2.39 11.63 0.21
N ILE A 35 -3.10 11.11 -0.78
CA ILE A 35 -4.40 10.43 -0.61
C ILE A 35 -4.23 8.95 -0.95
N CYS A 36 -4.53 8.05 -0.02
CA CYS A 36 -4.59 6.61 -0.25
C CYS A 36 -6.05 6.14 -0.35
N CYS A 37 -6.40 5.48 -1.44
CA CYS A 37 -7.77 5.02 -1.73
C CYS A 37 -8.16 3.72 -1.01
N GLY A 38 -7.35 3.22 -0.09
CA GLY A 38 -7.68 2.11 0.81
C GLY A 38 -6.72 0.94 0.76
N ASP A 39 -7.10 -0.15 1.41
CA ASP A 39 -6.18 -1.25 1.76
C ASP A 39 -4.90 -0.70 2.41
N PHE A 40 -5.06 0.28 3.30
CA PHE A 40 -3.96 1.01 3.93
C PHE A 40 -3.16 0.13 4.89
N GLN A 41 -3.86 -0.76 5.60
CA GLN A 41 -3.31 -1.68 6.60
C GLN A 41 -2.65 -0.94 7.77
N ALA A 42 -3.43 -0.14 8.51
CA ALA A 42 -3.01 0.53 9.74
C ALA A 42 -2.81 -0.45 10.93
N VAL A 43 -1.90 -1.42 10.79
CA VAL A 43 -1.67 -2.49 11.77
C VAL A 43 -0.66 -2.04 12.84
N ARG A 44 -1.11 -1.89 14.09
CA ARG A 44 -0.25 -1.43 15.20
C ARG A 44 0.61 -2.57 15.77
N ASN A 45 0.04 -3.78 15.85
CA ASN A 45 0.67 -4.96 16.47
C ASN A 45 0.10 -6.29 15.94
N GLU A 46 0.61 -7.40 16.48
CA GLU A 46 0.18 -8.75 16.08
C GLU A 46 -1.30 -9.04 16.40
N ASN A 47 -1.90 -8.37 17.40
CA ASN A 47 -3.31 -8.55 17.73
C ASN A 47 -4.21 -7.97 16.64
N ASP A 48 -3.85 -6.81 16.08
CA ASP A 48 -4.53 -6.19 14.94
C ASP A 48 -4.48 -7.08 13.69
N LEU A 49 -3.36 -7.79 13.45
CA LEU A 49 -3.26 -8.75 12.33
C LEU A 49 -4.35 -9.84 12.42
N GLN A 50 -4.71 -10.26 13.63
CA GLN A 50 -5.77 -11.27 13.83
C GLN A 50 -7.17 -10.72 13.55
N CYS A 51 -7.32 -9.40 13.43
CA CYS A 51 -8.57 -8.73 13.08
C CYS A 51 -8.68 -8.43 11.58
N MET A 52 -7.67 -8.75 10.77
CA MET A 52 -7.68 -8.52 9.32
C MET A 52 -8.32 -9.68 8.56
N ALA A 53 -9.23 -9.37 7.62
CA ALA A 53 -9.84 -10.34 6.70
C ALA A 53 -8.90 -10.79 5.58
N VAL A 54 -7.71 -11.26 5.94
CA VAL A 54 -6.65 -11.71 5.04
C VAL A 54 -6.30 -13.16 5.39
N PRO A 55 -6.05 -14.05 4.41
CA PRO A 55 -5.52 -15.38 4.68
C PRO A 55 -4.20 -15.31 5.46
N ASP A 56 -4.00 -16.19 6.44
CA ASP A 56 -2.87 -16.11 7.40
C ASP A 56 -1.50 -15.93 6.75
N LYS A 57 -1.27 -16.58 5.59
CA LYS A 57 -0.02 -16.49 4.83
C LYS A 57 0.32 -15.11 4.27
N PHE A 58 -0.64 -14.19 4.21
CA PHE A 58 -0.49 -12.83 3.70
C PHE A 58 -0.60 -11.77 4.81
N ARG A 59 -0.72 -12.19 6.07
CA ARG A 59 -0.73 -11.26 7.22
C ARG A 59 0.71 -10.90 7.57
N HIS A 60 1.10 -9.68 7.20
CA HIS A 60 2.42 -9.14 7.45
C HIS A 60 2.30 -7.82 8.21
N MET A 61 3.16 -7.57 9.20
CA MET A 61 3.17 -6.30 9.96
C MET A 61 3.52 -5.07 9.11
N CYS A 62 4.21 -5.27 7.99
CA CYS A 62 4.74 -4.23 7.10
C CYS A 62 5.41 -3.07 7.89
N SER A 63 5.11 -1.81 7.58
CA SER A 63 5.83 -0.63 8.11
C SER A 63 5.00 0.31 9.00
N PHE A 64 3.67 0.20 9.03
CA PHE A 64 2.81 1.18 9.72
C PHE A 64 3.10 1.33 11.22
N TYR A 65 3.40 0.24 11.94
CA TYR A 65 3.69 0.29 13.38
C TYR A 65 4.84 1.24 13.76
N LYS A 66 5.76 1.50 12.82
CA LYS A 66 6.87 2.46 13.01
C LYS A 66 6.40 3.91 13.02
N TYR A 67 5.41 4.23 12.19
CA TYR A 67 4.77 5.55 12.17
C TYR A 67 3.88 5.72 13.39
N TYR A 68 3.16 4.67 13.76
CA TYR A 68 2.34 4.63 14.96
C TYR A 68 3.15 4.86 16.24
N SER A 69 4.28 4.16 16.40
CA SER A 69 5.17 4.28 17.57
C SER A 69 6.01 5.56 17.62
N GLY A 70 6.09 6.30 16.51
CA GLY A 70 6.96 7.47 16.38
C GLY A 70 8.42 7.16 16.01
N GLU A 71 8.77 5.90 15.73
CA GLU A 71 10.09 5.52 15.14
C GLU A 71 10.31 6.25 13.81
N LEU A 72 9.25 6.37 13.01
CA LEU A 72 9.23 7.12 11.75
C LEU A 72 8.15 8.20 11.79
N LYS A 73 8.37 9.28 11.04
CA LYS A 73 7.39 10.36 10.84
C LYS A 73 6.98 10.38 9.37
N ALA A 74 5.67 10.44 9.11
CA ALA A 74 5.17 10.60 7.75
C ALA A 74 5.67 11.94 7.17
N PRO A 75 6.39 11.93 6.03
CA PRO A 75 7.04 13.13 5.49
C PRO A 75 6.06 14.13 4.86
N ILE A 76 4.86 13.66 4.50
CA ILE A 76 3.80 14.42 3.85
C ILE A 76 2.50 14.09 4.58
N LEU A 77 1.62 15.06 4.75
CA LEU A 77 0.28 14.81 5.28
C LEU A 77 -0.37 13.71 4.44
N THR A 78 -0.75 12.63 5.11
CA THR A 78 -1.31 11.45 4.45
C THR A 78 -2.74 11.27 4.91
N MET A 79 -3.69 11.29 3.98
CA MET A 79 -5.09 10.99 4.26
C MET A 79 -5.49 9.70 3.58
N PHE A 80 -6.33 8.89 4.22
CA PHE A 80 -6.81 7.65 3.63
C PHE A 80 -8.23 7.29 4.07
N ILE A 81 -8.85 6.43 3.27
CA ILE A 81 -10.07 5.69 3.60
C ILE A 81 -9.74 4.21 3.79
N GLY A 82 -10.60 3.43 4.43
CA GLY A 82 -10.40 2.00 4.58
C GLY A 82 -10.77 1.22 3.32
N GLY A 83 -10.05 0.14 3.04
CA GLY A 83 -10.43 -0.88 2.04
C GLY A 83 -11.01 -2.14 2.67
N ASN A 84 -10.71 -3.30 2.10
CA ASN A 84 -11.12 -4.62 2.61
C ASN A 84 -9.99 -5.37 3.35
N HIS A 85 -8.74 -4.94 3.21
CA HIS A 85 -7.61 -5.46 3.96
C HIS A 85 -7.15 -4.42 4.98
N GLU A 86 -7.84 -4.38 6.10
CA GLU A 86 -7.57 -3.39 7.15
C GLU A 86 -7.48 -4.04 8.52
N ALA A 87 -6.77 -3.39 9.44
CA ALA A 87 -6.95 -3.61 10.87
C ALA A 87 -8.31 -3.03 11.27
N SER A 88 -9.39 -3.77 10.96
CA SER A 88 -10.76 -3.27 11.12
C SER A 88 -11.04 -2.83 12.55
N ASN A 89 -10.52 -3.53 13.56
CA ASN A 89 -10.64 -3.12 14.95
C ASN A 89 -10.10 -1.72 15.21
N TYR A 90 -8.93 -1.37 14.67
CA TYR A 90 -8.36 -0.04 14.89
C TYR A 90 -9.15 1.05 14.16
N LEU A 91 -9.56 0.79 12.92
CA LEU A 91 -10.40 1.75 12.17
C LEU A 91 -11.79 1.93 12.80
N GLN A 92 -12.34 0.90 13.44
CA GLN A 92 -13.59 0.99 14.20
C GLN A 92 -13.48 1.92 15.41
N GLU A 93 -12.30 2.05 16.04
CA GLU A 93 -12.10 3.01 17.14
C GLU A 93 -12.21 4.47 16.64
N LEU A 94 -12.10 4.70 15.32
CA LEU A 94 -12.06 6.01 14.66
C LEU A 94 -13.20 6.14 13.62
N ALA A 95 -14.42 5.72 13.97
CA ALA A 95 -15.57 5.67 13.06
C ALA A 95 -15.89 7.02 12.37
N TYR A 96 -15.62 8.15 13.01
CA TYR A 96 -15.82 9.51 12.49
C TYR A 96 -14.54 10.16 11.93
N GLY A 97 -13.47 9.38 11.80
CA GLY A 97 -12.15 9.84 11.38
C GLY A 97 -11.27 10.32 12.54
N GLY A 98 -9.96 10.37 12.30
CA GLY A 98 -8.98 10.75 13.32
C GLY A 98 -7.55 10.41 12.90
N TRP A 99 -6.60 10.86 13.70
CA TRP A 99 -5.18 10.57 13.47
C TRP A 99 -4.89 9.13 13.87
N VAL A 100 -4.40 8.33 12.94
CA VAL A 100 -3.94 6.95 13.21
C VAL A 100 -2.44 6.90 13.54
N ALA A 101 -1.72 7.96 13.19
CA ALA A 101 -0.34 8.23 13.53
C ALA A 101 -0.10 9.74 13.32
N PRO A 102 1.00 10.32 13.84
CA PRO A 102 1.31 11.72 13.56
C PRO A 102 1.40 11.96 12.05
N ASN A 103 0.64 12.94 11.55
CA ASN A 103 0.57 13.32 10.14
C ASN A 103 -0.07 12.27 9.19
N ILE A 104 -0.79 11.28 9.75
CA ILE A 104 -1.59 10.29 9.00
C ILE A 104 -3.04 10.32 9.51
N PHE A 105 -3.98 10.74 8.68
CA PHE A 105 -5.38 10.96 9.01
C PHE A 105 -6.30 9.94 8.31
N TYR A 106 -7.09 9.22 9.10
CA TYR A 106 -8.16 8.36 8.61
C TYR A 106 -9.46 9.16 8.49
N LEU A 107 -10.18 9.04 7.37
CA LEU A 107 -11.41 9.81 7.13
C LEU A 107 -12.65 9.27 7.87
N GLY A 108 -12.58 8.07 8.47
CA GLY A 108 -13.72 7.40 9.10
C GLY A 108 -14.49 6.50 8.15
N TYR A 109 -15.62 5.93 8.61
CA TYR A 109 -16.49 5.12 7.74
C TYR A 109 -16.98 5.91 6.53
N ALA A 110 -17.32 7.18 6.76
CA ALA A 110 -17.40 8.22 5.77
C ALA A 110 -17.09 9.56 6.43
N GLY A 111 -16.54 10.49 5.67
CA GLY A 111 -16.20 11.80 6.20
C GLY A 111 -16.07 12.85 5.12
N VAL A 112 -16.19 14.11 5.54
CA VAL A 112 -15.93 15.28 4.71
C VAL A 112 -15.06 16.25 5.49
N VAL A 113 -13.94 16.61 4.89
CA VAL A 113 -12.97 17.56 5.44
C VAL A 113 -12.66 18.64 4.41
N ARG A 114 -12.05 19.72 4.88
CA ARG A 114 -11.51 20.79 4.06
C ARG A 114 -10.00 20.84 4.20
N TYR A 115 -9.33 21.15 3.10
CA TYR A 115 -7.88 21.28 3.04
C TYR A 115 -7.49 22.29 1.96
N GLY A 116 -6.77 23.36 2.28
CA GLY A 116 -6.38 24.37 1.28
C GLY A 116 -7.56 24.98 0.49
N GLY A 117 -8.73 25.12 1.14
CA GLY A 117 -9.94 25.64 0.52
C GLY A 117 -10.76 24.65 -0.32
N ILE A 118 -10.25 23.44 -0.59
CA ILE A 118 -11.01 22.39 -1.30
C ILE A 118 -11.77 21.50 -0.33
N ARG A 119 -12.87 20.90 -0.80
CA ARG A 119 -13.66 19.93 -0.04
C ARG A 119 -13.37 18.51 -0.50
N ILE A 120 -12.95 17.67 0.44
CA ILE A 120 -12.63 16.27 0.21
C ILE A 120 -13.60 15.39 0.99
N ALA A 121 -14.35 14.55 0.28
CA ALA A 121 -15.26 13.58 0.84
C ALA A 121 -14.78 12.16 0.54
N GLY A 122 -15.20 11.19 1.34
CA GLY A 122 -14.92 9.80 1.03
C GLY A 122 -15.72 8.82 1.85
N ILE A 123 -15.72 7.58 1.39
CA ILE A 123 -16.40 6.45 2.00
C ILE A 123 -15.48 5.25 2.06
N SER A 124 -15.31 4.69 3.25
CA SER A 124 -14.48 3.52 3.49
C SER A 124 -15.23 2.22 3.17
N GLY A 125 -14.48 1.22 2.74
CA GLY A 125 -14.96 -0.15 2.60
C GLY A 125 -15.37 -0.54 1.19
N ILE A 126 -15.98 -1.72 1.09
CA ILE A 126 -16.52 -2.26 -0.18
C ILE A 126 -18.02 -2.57 -0.08
N PHE A 127 -18.73 -2.47 -1.18
CA PHE A 127 -20.16 -2.72 -1.21
C PHE A 127 -20.51 -4.21 -1.20
N LYS A 128 -21.38 -4.61 -0.27
CA LYS A 128 -22.08 -5.91 -0.27
C LYS A 128 -23.54 -5.73 0.10
N GLY A 129 -24.43 -6.02 -0.85
CA GLY A 129 -25.87 -5.76 -0.70
C GLY A 129 -26.53 -6.43 0.52
N HIS A 130 -26.04 -7.59 0.96
CA HIS A 130 -26.59 -8.31 2.12
C HIS A 130 -26.26 -7.68 3.48
N ASP A 131 -25.24 -6.82 3.55
CA ASP A 131 -24.88 -6.07 4.76
C ASP A 131 -25.23 -4.59 4.66
N TYR A 132 -25.48 -4.08 3.45
CA TYR A 132 -25.71 -2.66 3.18
C TYR A 132 -26.80 -2.02 4.07
N LEU A 133 -27.88 -2.74 4.36
CA LEU A 133 -28.97 -2.22 5.18
C LEU A 133 -28.80 -2.52 6.68
N LYS A 134 -27.70 -3.10 7.14
CA LYS A 134 -27.51 -3.43 8.57
C LYS A 134 -26.91 -2.23 9.33
N GLY A 135 -26.93 -2.29 10.66
CA GLY A 135 -26.08 -1.43 11.49
C GLY A 135 -24.62 -1.88 11.50
N HIS A 136 -23.79 -1.16 12.25
CA HIS A 136 -22.42 -1.58 12.59
C HIS A 136 -22.45 -2.39 13.89
N PHE A 137 -22.52 -3.71 13.78
CA PHE A 137 -22.71 -4.63 14.91
C PHE A 137 -21.46 -5.47 15.22
N GLU A 138 -20.42 -5.32 14.42
CA GLU A 138 -19.19 -6.08 14.49
C GLU A 138 -18.28 -5.54 15.59
N ARG A 139 -17.78 -6.43 16.44
CA ARG A 139 -16.73 -6.13 17.43
C ARG A 139 -15.81 -7.32 17.63
N PRO A 140 -14.57 -7.10 18.10
CA PRO A 140 -13.71 -8.17 18.56
C PRO A 140 -14.32 -8.91 19.79
N PRO A 141 -14.08 -10.22 19.93
CA PRO A 141 -13.45 -11.09 18.94
C PRO A 141 -14.39 -11.34 17.75
N TYR A 142 -13.91 -11.09 16.54
CA TYR A 142 -14.62 -11.33 15.30
C TYR A 142 -14.62 -12.82 14.95
N SER A 143 -15.74 -13.28 14.44
CA SER A 143 -15.80 -14.46 13.55
C SER A 143 -15.24 -14.12 12.17
N SER A 144 -14.95 -15.15 11.36
CA SER A 144 -14.55 -14.97 9.95
C SER A 144 -15.59 -14.21 9.10
N SER A 145 -16.86 -14.24 9.50
CA SER A 145 -17.94 -13.51 8.81
C SER A 145 -17.94 -12.04 9.22
N THR A 146 -17.92 -11.75 10.52
CA THR A 146 -17.94 -10.38 11.05
C THR A 146 -16.66 -9.61 10.72
N MET A 147 -15.53 -10.30 10.58
CA MET A 147 -14.29 -9.70 10.10
C MET A 147 -14.45 -9.16 8.66
N ARG A 148 -15.29 -9.79 7.83
CA ARG A 148 -15.60 -9.31 6.49
C ARG A 148 -16.64 -8.20 6.51
N SER A 149 -17.70 -8.38 7.28
CA SER A 149 -18.78 -7.39 7.31
C SER A 149 -18.37 -6.06 7.95
N ALA A 150 -17.34 -6.05 8.81
CA ALA A 150 -16.81 -4.85 9.46
C ALA A 150 -16.33 -3.75 8.48
N TYR A 151 -15.88 -4.10 7.27
CA TYR A 151 -15.48 -3.13 6.24
C TYR A 151 -16.49 -3.00 5.11
N HIS A 152 -17.67 -3.62 5.21
CA HIS A 152 -18.69 -3.43 4.18
C HIS A 152 -19.35 -2.04 4.32
N VAL A 153 -19.64 -1.37 3.21
CA VAL A 153 -20.36 -0.08 3.21
C VAL A 153 -21.77 -0.26 3.78
N ARG A 154 -22.25 0.68 4.61
CA ARG A 154 -23.63 0.73 5.10
C ARG A 154 -24.42 1.88 4.48
N ASN A 155 -25.75 1.75 4.48
CA ASN A 155 -26.67 2.72 3.90
C ASN A 155 -26.73 4.03 4.70
N LEU A 156 -26.38 4.02 5.99
CA LEU A 156 -26.36 5.21 6.84
C LEU A 156 -25.35 6.25 6.32
N GLU A 157 -24.12 5.83 6.04
CA GLU A 157 -23.06 6.72 5.54
C GLU A 157 -23.40 7.25 4.14
N VAL A 158 -23.93 6.40 3.26
CA VAL A 158 -24.42 6.81 1.95
C VAL A 158 -25.55 7.83 2.08
N PHE A 159 -26.51 7.57 2.98
CA PHE A 159 -27.61 8.49 3.24
C PHE A 159 -27.13 9.84 3.73
N ARG A 160 -26.19 9.89 4.68
CA ARG A 160 -25.57 11.12 5.19
C ARG A 160 -24.87 11.90 4.10
N LEU A 161 -24.04 11.24 3.29
CA LEU A 161 -23.31 11.87 2.20
C LEU A 161 -24.27 12.48 1.17
N LYS A 162 -25.36 11.78 0.82
CA LYS A 162 -26.41 12.29 -0.09
C LYS A 162 -27.10 13.57 0.38
N GLN A 163 -27.01 13.93 1.67
CA GLN A 163 -27.62 15.16 2.17
C GLN A 163 -26.82 16.40 1.78
N LEU A 164 -25.57 16.27 1.33
CA LEU A 164 -24.74 17.40 0.93
C LEU A 164 -25.21 17.98 -0.40
N LYS A 165 -25.42 19.31 -0.44
CA LYS A 165 -25.78 20.06 -1.66
C LYS A 165 -24.65 20.96 -2.18
N GLU A 166 -23.63 21.15 -1.35
CA GLU A 166 -22.43 21.90 -1.66
C GLU A 166 -21.51 21.12 -2.60
N ASN A 167 -20.71 21.84 -3.39
CA ASN A 167 -19.76 21.22 -4.31
C ASN A 167 -18.67 20.44 -3.58
N ILE A 168 -18.39 19.23 -4.06
CA ILE A 168 -17.29 18.39 -3.60
C ILE A 168 -16.20 18.40 -4.67
N ASP A 169 -14.97 18.76 -4.30
CA ASP A 169 -13.86 18.78 -5.24
C ASP A 169 -13.30 17.38 -5.47
N ILE A 170 -13.09 16.63 -4.38
CA ILE A 170 -12.55 15.28 -4.44
C ILE A 170 -13.47 14.33 -3.67
N PHE A 171 -13.84 13.21 -4.31
CA PHE A 171 -14.49 12.09 -3.65
C PHE A 171 -13.59 10.84 -3.71
N ILE A 172 -13.48 10.11 -2.60
CA ILE A 172 -12.62 8.93 -2.48
C ILE A 172 -13.48 7.70 -2.13
N SER A 173 -13.34 6.61 -2.88
CA SER A 173 -13.93 5.30 -2.55
C SER A 173 -12.91 4.19 -2.77
N HIS A 174 -13.03 3.06 -2.07
CA HIS A 174 -12.10 1.96 -2.33
C HIS A 174 -12.50 1.19 -3.60
N ASP A 175 -13.74 0.70 -3.64
CA ASP A 175 -14.31 0.09 -4.83
C ASP A 175 -14.82 1.14 -5.84
N TRP A 176 -14.93 0.72 -7.09
CA TRP A 176 -15.33 1.62 -8.19
C TRP A 176 -16.84 1.86 -8.16
N PRO A 177 -17.35 3.04 -8.53
CA PRO A 177 -18.76 3.22 -8.85
C PRO A 177 -19.18 2.22 -9.93
N ARG A 178 -20.28 1.52 -9.69
CA ARG A 178 -20.83 0.60 -10.70
C ARG A 178 -21.20 1.38 -11.96
N GLY A 179 -20.89 0.80 -13.13
CA GLY A 179 -21.14 1.42 -14.43
C GLY A 179 -20.09 2.43 -14.88
N ILE A 180 -19.07 2.76 -14.06
CA ILE A 180 -18.02 3.71 -14.44
C ILE A 180 -17.25 3.29 -15.70
N TYR A 181 -17.18 1.98 -15.94
CA TYR A 181 -16.53 1.39 -17.12
C TYR A 181 -17.19 1.80 -18.45
N ASN A 182 -18.42 2.34 -18.44
CA ASN A 182 -19.11 2.84 -19.62
C ASN A 182 -18.62 4.23 -20.09
N TYR A 183 -17.79 4.91 -19.28
CA TYR A 183 -17.33 6.27 -19.53
C TYR A 183 -15.88 6.36 -20.03
N ALA A 184 -15.32 5.23 -20.48
CA ALA A 184 -14.03 5.14 -21.16
C ALA A 184 -14.01 3.95 -22.13
N ASP A 185 -12.88 3.69 -22.78
CA ASP A 185 -12.76 2.51 -23.66
C ASP A 185 -12.71 1.21 -22.84
N THR A 186 -13.88 0.59 -22.66
CA THR A 186 -14.04 -0.69 -21.98
C THR A 186 -13.29 -1.82 -22.69
N SER A 187 -12.97 -1.69 -23.97
CA SER A 187 -12.27 -2.73 -24.75
C SER A 187 -10.86 -2.95 -24.24
N GLU A 188 -10.16 -1.86 -23.90
CA GLU A 188 -8.83 -1.92 -23.30
C GLU A 188 -8.89 -2.57 -21.91
N LEU A 189 -9.84 -2.16 -21.07
CA LEU A 189 -10.04 -2.77 -19.75
C LEU A 189 -10.26 -4.29 -19.86
N LEU A 190 -11.12 -4.72 -20.80
CA LEU A 190 -11.41 -6.14 -21.04
C LEU A 190 -10.27 -6.90 -21.71
N HIS A 191 -9.37 -6.22 -22.42
CA HIS A 191 -8.15 -6.82 -22.94
C HIS A 191 -7.24 -7.27 -21.79
N TRP A 192 -7.04 -6.39 -20.80
CA TRP A 192 -6.19 -6.66 -19.64
C TRP A 192 -6.87 -7.50 -18.56
N LYS A 193 -8.18 -7.35 -18.39
CA LYS A 193 -8.99 -8.02 -17.36
C LYS A 193 -10.22 -8.69 -18.00
N PRO A 194 -10.02 -9.77 -18.80
CA PRO A 194 -11.13 -10.41 -19.52
C PRO A 194 -12.23 -10.98 -18.61
N PHE A 195 -11.90 -11.29 -17.35
CA PHE A 195 -12.83 -11.81 -16.34
C PHE A 195 -13.91 -10.79 -15.95
N PHE A 196 -13.69 -9.49 -16.17
CA PHE A 196 -14.70 -8.46 -15.94
C PHE A 196 -15.82 -8.49 -16.97
N ARG A 197 -15.69 -9.25 -18.07
CA ARG A 197 -16.70 -9.32 -19.12
C ARG A 197 -18.07 -9.73 -18.58
N ASP A 198 -18.11 -10.77 -17.76
CA ASP A 198 -19.37 -11.29 -17.22
C ASP A 198 -19.95 -10.32 -16.16
N GLU A 199 -19.10 -9.71 -15.34
CA GLU A 199 -19.55 -8.74 -14.33
C GLU A 199 -20.10 -7.45 -14.98
N ILE A 200 -19.47 -6.98 -16.06
CA ILE A 200 -19.93 -5.85 -16.87
C ILE A 200 -21.24 -6.19 -17.57
N ALA A 201 -21.33 -7.37 -18.21
CA ALA A 201 -22.53 -7.81 -18.91
C ALA A 201 -23.74 -7.95 -17.97
N ASN A 202 -23.51 -8.38 -16.73
CA ASN A 202 -24.56 -8.50 -15.71
C ASN A 202 -24.78 -7.20 -14.91
N ASN A 203 -24.04 -6.12 -15.20
CA ASN A 203 -24.09 -4.84 -14.50
C ASN A 203 -23.90 -4.99 -12.97
N VAL A 204 -22.84 -5.71 -12.58
CA VAL A 204 -22.48 -5.98 -11.17
C VAL A 204 -21.03 -5.61 -10.82
N LEU A 205 -20.20 -5.19 -11.79
CA LEU A 205 -18.84 -4.71 -11.52
C LEU A 205 -18.89 -3.36 -10.80
N GLY A 206 -18.43 -3.34 -9.55
CA GLY A 206 -18.34 -2.13 -8.72
C GLY A 206 -19.50 -1.97 -7.72
N SER A 207 -19.57 -0.77 -7.16
CA SER A 207 -20.38 -0.39 -6.01
C SER A 207 -21.65 0.33 -6.45
N GLN A 208 -22.81 -0.24 -6.09
CA GLN A 208 -24.09 0.44 -6.30
C GLN A 208 -24.23 1.68 -5.40
N ALA A 209 -23.65 1.63 -4.20
CA ALA A 209 -23.53 2.79 -3.32
C ALA A 209 -22.67 3.89 -3.96
N GLY A 210 -21.51 3.53 -4.51
CA GLY A 210 -20.62 4.44 -5.23
C GLY A 210 -21.27 5.05 -6.47
N GLU A 211 -21.99 4.26 -7.27
CA GLU A 211 -22.79 4.74 -8.42
C GLU A 211 -23.80 5.81 -8.00
N THR A 212 -24.54 5.54 -6.92
CA THR A 212 -25.53 6.49 -6.39
C THR A 212 -24.86 7.79 -5.97
N LEU A 213 -23.76 7.72 -5.21
CA LEU A 213 -23.04 8.91 -4.74
C LEU A 213 -22.40 9.71 -5.88
N LEU A 214 -21.86 9.04 -6.90
CA LEU A 214 -21.29 9.70 -8.08
C LEU A 214 -22.31 10.59 -8.79
N HIS A 215 -23.53 10.10 -8.99
CA HIS A 215 -24.57 10.83 -9.70
C HIS A 215 -25.31 11.88 -8.85
N GLU A 216 -25.36 11.69 -7.53
CA GLU A 216 -25.99 12.65 -6.61
C GLU A 216 -25.03 13.82 -6.31
N LEU A 217 -23.77 13.51 -5.98
CA LEU A 217 -22.78 14.49 -5.52
C LEU A 217 -21.99 15.16 -6.64
N LYS A 218 -21.81 14.47 -7.78
CA LYS A 218 -21.14 15.00 -8.99
C LYS A 218 -19.81 15.70 -8.69
N PRO A 219 -18.87 15.06 -7.96
CA PRO A 219 -17.63 15.70 -7.56
C PRO A 219 -16.75 16.01 -8.77
N LYS A 220 -15.82 16.97 -8.68
CA LYS A 220 -14.91 17.24 -9.81
C LYS A 220 -13.96 16.08 -10.08
N TYR A 221 -13.45 15.46 -9.01
CA TYR A 221 -12.57 14.30 -9.09
C TYR A 221 -13.13 13.13 -8.27
N TRP A 222 -13.03 11.92 -8.81
CA TRP A 222 -13.32 10.69 -8.09
C TRP A 222 -12.11 9.76 -8.12
N PHE A 223 -11.56 9.44 -6.96
CA PHE A 223 -10.42 8.53 -6.83
C PHE A 223 -10.82 7.19 -6.24
N ALA A 224 -10.37 6.10 -6.87
CA ALA A 224 -10.67 4.73 -6.45
C ALA A 224 -9.51 3.74 -6.60
N ALA A 225 -9.68 2.52 -6.11
CA ALA A 225 -8.67 1.46 -6.15
C ALA A 225 -9.29 0.06 -6.31
N HIS A 226 -8.87 -0.91 -5.50
CA HIS A 226 -9.41 -2.27 -5.35
C HIS A 226 -9.20 -3.24 -6.54
N LEU A 227 -9.49 -2.82 -7.77
CA LEU A 227 -9.49 -3.71 -8.94
C LEU A 227 -8.09 -4.00 -9.53
N HIS A 228 -7.05 -3.40 -8.94
CA HIS A 228 -5.64 -3.59 -9.30
C HIS A 228 -5.38 -3.39 -10.81
N CYS A 229 -5.85 -2.25 -11.32
CA CYS A 229 -5.49 -1.73 -12.63
C CYS A 229 -5.71 -0.21 -12.64
N ARG A 230 -4.88 0.49 -13.41
CA ARG A 230 -5.15 1.88 -13.72
C ARG A 230 -6.34 1.99 -14.66
N PHE A 231 -7.25 2.92 -14.39
CA PHE A 231 -8.37 3.24 -15.26
C PHE A 231 -8.76 4.70 -15.07
N ALA A 232 -8.89 5.44 -16.17
CA ALA A 232 -9.37 6.81 -16.13
C ALA A 232 -10.62 6.93 -17.02
N ALA A 233 -11.59 7.68 -16.54
CA ALA A 233 -12.85 7.93 -17.24
C ALA A 233 -13.33 9.35 -16.96
N SER A 234 -14.10 9.93 -17.87
CA SER A 234 -14.72 11.24 -17.70
C SER A 234 -16.22 11.10 -17.76
N VAL A 235 -16.88 11.44 -16.65
CA VAL A 235 -18.33 11.28 -16.48
C VAL A 235 -18.98 12.65 -16.67
N GLN A 236 -19.61 12.84 -17.82
CA GLN A 236 -20.38 14.06 -18.07
C GLN A 236 -21.77 13.95 -17.43
N HIS A 237 -22.03 14.75 -16.39
CA HIS A 237 -23.34 14.77 -15.70
C HIS A 237 -24.33 15.72 -16.37
N ASN A 238 -23.84 16.83 -16.91
CA ASN A 238 -24.59 17.80 -17.70
C ASN A 238 -23.61 18.68 -18.52
N GLU A 239 -24.11 19.72 -19.19
CA GLU A 239 -23.29 20.62 -20.02
C GLU A 239 -22.17 21.34 -19.24
N LYS A 240 -22.25 21.44 -17.91
CA LYS A 240 -21.34 22.24 -17.07
C LYS A 240 -20.57 21.44 -16.03
N GLN A 241 -21.01 20.21 -15.72
CA GLN A 241 -20.44 19.39 -14.65
C GLN A 241 -19.94 18.07 -15.20
N THR A 242 -18.66 17.82 -14.95
CA THR A 242 -17.95 16.59 -15.32
C THR A 242 -17.17 16.10 -14.11
N THR A 243 -17.17 14.78 -13.89
CA THR A 243 -16.30 14.12 -12.91
C THR A 243 -15.16 13.41 -13.63
N GLU A 244 -13.93 13.75 -13.28
CA GLU A 244 -12.74 13.01 -13.70
C GLU A 244 -12.49 11.85 -12.73
N PHE A 245 -12.74 10.63 -13.20
CA PHE A 245 -12.52 9.40 -12.45
C PHE A 245 -11.11 8.88 -12.70
N LEU A 246 -10.42 8.51 -11.62
CA LEU A 246 -9.14 7.81 -11.68
C LEU A 246 -9.12 6.66 -10.67
N ALA A 247 -8.90 5.46 -11.16
CA ALA A 247 -8.54 4.31 -10.37
C ALA A 247 -7.07 3.93 -10.59
N LEU A 248 -6.41 3.49 -9.52
CA LEU A 248 -5.01 3.11 -9.53
C LEU A 248 -4.79 1.67 -9.05
N ASP A 249 -3.64 1.12 -9.40
CA ASP A 249 -3.22 -0.23 -9.02
C ASP A 249 -2.67 -0.27 -7.58
N LYS A 250 -2.24 -1.44 -7.13
CA LYS A 250 -1.57 -1.63 -5.84
C LYS A 250 -0.06 -1.33 -5.89
N CYS A 251 0.50 -0.95 -4.75
CA CYS A 251 1.93 -0.66 -4.57
C CYS A 251 2.81 -1.90 -4.83
N LEU A 252 3.12 -2.14 -6.09
CA LEU A 252 4.04 -3.18 -6.55
C LEU A 252 4.95 -2.64 -7.64
N PRO A 253 6.17 -3.20 -7.80
CA PRO A 253 7.07 -2.81 -8.87
C PRO A 253 6.38 -2.83 -10.24
N ARG A 254 6.65 -1.80 -11.06
CA ARG A 254 6.16 -1.63 -12.44
C ARG A 254 4.64 -1.50 -12.60
N ARG A 255 3.91 -1.25 -11.52
CA ARG A 255 2.48 -0.96 -11.58
C ARG A 255 2.20 0.53 -11.51
N GLN A 256 1.07 0.95 -12.07
CA GLN A 256 0.59 2.32 -12.03
C GLN A 256 -0.28 2.54 -10.78
N TYR A 257 0.36 2.60 -9.62
CA TYR A 257 -0.32 2.72 -8.32
C TYR A 257 -0.27 4.13 -7.73
N LEU A 258 0.48 5.05 -8.34
CA LEU A 258 0.70 6.40 -7.84
C LEU A 258 0.65 7.42 -8.97
N GLU A 259 -0.09 8.52 -8.77
CA GLU A 259 -0.19 9.62 -9.72
C GLU A 259 -0.15 10.98 -9.02
N LEU A 260 0.55 11.97 -9.59
CA LEU A 260 0.53 13.35 -9.10
C LEU A 260 -0.46 14.17 -9.93
N ILE A 261 -1.41 14.80 -9.24
CA ILE A 261 -2.49 15.58 -9.82
C ILE A 261 -2.38 17.02 -9.30
N ASP A 262 -2.42 18.00 -10.20
CA ASP A 262 -2.53 19.40 -9.81
C ASP A 262 -4.01 19.77 -9.66
N ILE A 263 -4.38 20.14 -8.44
CA ILE A 263 -5.76 20.50 -8.10
C ILE A 263 -5.82 22.00 -7.80
N PRO A 264 -6.69 22.76 -8.48
CA PRO A 264 -6.94 24.16 -8.17
C PRO A 264 -7.38 24.32 -6.71
N HIS A 265 -6.79 25.29 -6.03
CA HIS A 265 -7.02 25.52 -4.60
C HIS A 265 -6.92 27.02 -4.30
N ASP A 266 -7.44 27.44 -3.16
CA ASP A 266 -7.32 28.82 -2.71
C ASP A 266 -5.96 29.04 -2.05
N SER A 267 -5.05 29.74 -2.74
CA SER A 267 -3.71 30.03 -2.24
C SER A 267 -3.69 30.94 -1.01
N ALA A 268 -4.80 31.59 -0.66
CA ALA A 268 -4.92 32.39 0.55
C ALA A 268 -5.23 31.53 1.80
N GLN A 269 -5.70 30.29 1.62
CA GLN A 269 -6.00 29.38 2.72
C GLN A 269 -4.75 28.61 3.17
N GLU A 270 -4.61 28.42 4.47
CA GLU A 270 -3.57 27.56 5.03
C GLU A 270 -3.80 26.10 4.61
N LEU A 271 -2.70 25.38 4.37
CA LEU A 271 -2.71 23.95 4.04
C LEU A 271 -2.85 23.12 5.31
N GLU A 272 -4.00 23.27 5.97
CA GLU A 272 -4.36 22.56 7.20
C GLU A 272 -5.70 21.83 7.04
N LEU A 273 -5.87 20.74 7.80
CA LEU A 273 -7.12 19.99 7.82
C LEU A 273 -8.12 20.67 8.77
N SER A 274 -9.33 20.86 8.28
CA SER A 274 -10.46 21.34 9.08
C SER A 274 -11.71 20.51 8.82
N TYR A 275 -12.56 20.35 9.82
CA TYR A 275 -13.88 19.74 9.68
C TYR A 275 -14.76 20.53 8.72
N ASP A 276 -15.65 19.84 8.00
CA ASP A 276 -16.67 20.51 7.22
C ASP A 276 -17.93 20.79 8.05
N GLN A 277 -18.35 22.05 8.09
CA GLN A 277 -19.52 22.52 8.84
C GLN A 277 -20.82 21.78 8.49
N HIS A 278 -21.07 21.54 7.20
CA HIS A 278 -22.31 20.90 6.76
C HIS A 278 -22.31 19.43 7.15
N TRP A 279 -21.15 18.78 7.02
CA TRP A 279 -20.98 17.40 7.46
C TRP A 279 -21.21 17.23 8.96
N LEU A 280 -20.65 18.12 9.80
CA LEU A 280 -20.89 18.11 11.24
C LEU A 280 -22.37 18.26 11.59
N ALA A 281 -23.07 19.18 10.91
CA ALA A 281 -24.50 19.38 11.13
C ALA A 281 -25.33 18.16 10.69
N ILE A 282 -24.97 17.51 9.57
CA ILE A 282 -25.61 16.26 9.11
C ILE A 282 -25.37 15.13 10.11
N LEU A 283 -24.15 14.96 10.62
CA LEU A 283 -23.84 13.94 11.63
C LEU A 283 -24.72 14.12 12.88
N ARG A 284 -24.85 15.37 13.36
CA ARG A 284 -25.68 15.71 14.52
C ARG A 284 -27.16 15.48 14.27
N SER A 285 -27.70 15.95 13.15
CA SER A 285 -29.14 15.81 12.83
C SER A 285 -29.55 14.37 12.55
N THR A 286 -28.63 13.53 12.05
CA THR A 286 -28.87 12.11 11.74
C THR A 286 -28.36 11.15 12.81
N ASN A 287 -27.97 11.62 14.01
CA ASN A 287 -27.45 10.76 15.08
C ASN A 287 -28.43 9.64 15.48
N HIS A 288 -29.72 9.97 15.55
CA HIS A 288 -30.79 9.03 15.92
C HIS A 288 -30.97 7.87 14.92
N LEU A 289 -30.43 7.98 13.69
CA LEU A 289 -30.46 6.92 12.68
C LEU A 289 -29.34 5.88 12.86
N LEU A 290 -28.35 6.15 13.73
CA LEU A 290 -27.26 5.23 14.01
C LEU A 290 -27.78 3.97 14.71
N SER A 291 -27.47 2.81 14.12
CA SER A 291 -27.81 1.50 14.66
C SER A 291 -26.58 0.61 14.73
N VAL A 292 -26.47 -0.14 15.82
CA VAL A 292 -25.43 -1.14 16.07
C VAL A 292 -25.99 -2.57 16.04
N ARG A 293 -27.13 -2.76 15.38
CA ARG A 293 -27.82 -4.06 15.29
C ARG A 293 -27.62 -4.70 13.91
N PRO A 294 -27.57 -6.04 13.82
CA PRO A 294 -27.47 -6.75 12.54
C PRO A 294 -28.78 -6.78 11.74
N THR A 295 -29.85 -6.14 12.24
CA THR A 295 -31.16 -6.07 11.61
C THR A 295 -31.22 -5.01 10.52
N THR A 296 -32.03 -5.23 9.49
CA THR A 296 -32.30 -4.25 8.44
C THR A 296 -32.78 -2.91 9.01
N GLN A 297 -32.09 -1.84 8.68
CA GLN A 297 -32.37 -0.44 9.01
C GLN A 297 -32.70 0.29 7.71
N TYR A 298 -33.89 0.86 7.62
CA TYR A 298 -34.29 1.68 6.50
C TYR A 298 -34.03 3.14 6.82
N MET A 299 -33.50 3.88 5.85
CA MET A 299 -33.31 5.32 5.98
C MET A 299 -34.61 6.04 5.58
N PRO A 300 -34.90 7.21 6.19
CA PRO A 300 -36.07 8.00 5.82
C PRO A 300 -36.07 8.34 4.33
N SER A 301 -37.20 8.13 3.66
CA SER A 301 -37.30 8.26 2.19
C SER A 301 -38.34 9.28 1.72
N GLY A 302 -39.09 9.90 2.62
CA GLY A 302 -40.05 10.96 2.26
C GLY A 302 -41.20 10.51 1.37
N GLY A 303 -41.52 9.21 1.34
CA GLY A 303 -42.55 8.66 0.49
C GLY A 303 -43.95 9.24 0.76
N PRO A 304 -44.91 9.10 -0.20
CA PRO A 304 -46.25 9.64 -0.06
C PRO A 304 -46.93 9.22 1.25
N GLY A 305 -47.31 10.20 2.08
CA GLY A 305 -47.96 9.97 3.38
C GLY A 305 -47.00 9.82 4.58
N SER A 306 -45.68 9.92 4.39
CA SER A 306 -44.73 10.00 5.51
C SER A 306 -44.65 11.43 6.06
N ASN A 307 -44.74 11.54 7.38
CA ASN A 307 -44.50 12.79 8.12
C ASN A 307 -43.07 12.86 8.71
N GLU A 308 -42.23 11.86 8.42
CA GLU A 308 -40.86 11.78 8.91
C GLU A 308 -39.92 12.70 8.11
N ARG A 309 -39.01 13.39 8.78
CA ARG A 309 -37.96 14.19 8.13
C ARG A 309 -37.06 13.25 7.31
N TRP A 310 -36.87 13.57 6.04
CA TRP A 310 -36.05 12.78 5.11
C TRP A 310 -34.97 13.61 4.40
N ASP A 311 -35.16 14.93 4.28
CA ASP A 311 -34.11 15.88 3.90
C ASP A 311 -33.45 16.40 5.19
N PHE A 312 -32.18 16.03 5.37
CA PHE A 312 -31.34 16.44 6.48
C PHE A 312 -30.28 17.44 6.05
N TYR A 313 -30.45 18.11 4.91
CA TYR A 313 -29.65 19.28 4.60
C TYR A 313 -29.77 20.30 5.76
N PRO A 314 -28.64 20.78 6.32
CA PRO A 314 -28.65 21.69 7.45
C PRO A 314 -29.35 23.01 7.13
N ASN A 315 -30.22 23.46 8.03
CA ASN A 315 -30.71 24.85 7.99
C ASN A 315 -29.75 25.80 8.74
N GLU A 316 -30.01 27.11 8.66
CA GLU A 316 -29.17 28.13 9.29
C GLU A 316 -29.03 27.95 10.81
N GLU A 317 -30.09 27.52 11.50
CA GLU A 317 -30.05 27.26 12.95
C GLU A 317 -29.17 26.05 13.30
N GLU A 318 -29.22 24.99 12.49
CA GLU A 318 -28.37 23.80 12.65
C GLU A 318 -26.90 24.11 12.39
N LEU A 319 -26.60 24.95 11.39
CA LEU A 319 -25.24 25.43 11.12
C LEU A 319 -24.73 26.35 12.24
N GLU A 320 -25.56 27.27 12.74
CA GLU A 320 -25.15 28.18 13.81
C GLU A 320 -24.87 27.45 15.14
N LYS A 321 -25.62 26.39 15.42
CA LYS A 321 -25.31 25.48 16.54
C LYS A 321 -23.93 24.87 16.40
N VAL A 322 -23.58 24.39 15.21
CA VAL A 322 -22.24 23.84 14.93
C VAL A 322 -21.17 24.93 15.05
N ASN A 323 -21.40 26.12 14.52
CA ASN A 323 -20.50 27.27 14.67
C ASN A 323 -20.24 27.60 16.15
N THR A 324 -21.28 27.58 16.97
CA THR A 324 -21.18 27.83 18.42
C THR A 324 -20.38 26.74 19.12
N ILE A 325 -20.61 25.46 18.81
CA ILE A 325 -19.89 24.31 19.41
C ILE A 325 -18.39 24.38 19.11
N PHE A 326 -18.03 24.81 17.91
CA PHE A 326 -16.64 24.88 17.45
C PHE A 326 -16.01 26.27 17.60
N GLY A 327 -16.74 27.28 18.09
CA GLY A 327 -16.24 28.65 18.23
C GLY A 327 -15.80 29.28 16.91
N ASN A 328 -16.42 28.89 15.79
CA ASN A 328 -16.00 29.21 14.42
C ASN A 328 -14.59 28.73 14.02
N ASP A 329 -13.96 27.87 14.83
CA ASP A 329 -12.69 27.22 14.50
C ASP A 329 -12.91 25.73 14.25
N PHE A 330 -12.75 25.35 12.98
CA PHE A 330 -12.97 23.99 12.51
C PHE A 330 -11.67 23.21 12.34
N LYS A 331 -10.52 23.75 12.75
CA LYS A 331 -9.23 23.04 12.66
C LYS A 331 -9.33 21.69 13.38
N ILE A 332 -8.88 20.63 12.69
CA ILE A 332 -8.84 19.30 13.30
C ILE A 332 -7.68 19.30 14.32
N PRO A 333 -7.93 19.01 15.61
CA PRO A 333 -6.89 19.03 16.63
C PRO A 333 -5.84 17.95 16.37
N LEU A 334 -4.56 18.24 16.62
CA LEU A 334 -3.47 17.27 16.54
C LEU A 334 -3.38 16.44 17.84
N ASN A 335 -4.41 15.65 18.12
CA ASN A 335 -4.59 14.90 19.39
C ASN A 335 -4.35 13.38 19.24
N PHE A 336 -3.43 12.97 18.37
CA PHE A 336 -3.01 11.57 18.26
C PHE A 336 -2.50 11.02 19.59
N SER A 337 -2.91 9.81 19.96
CA SER A 337 -2.41 9.07 21.11
C SER A 337 -2.34 7.56 20.85
N LEU A 338 -1.44 6.87 21.55
CA LEU A 338 -1.31 5.42 21.47
C LEU A 338 -2.45 4.74 22.25
N THR A 339 -3.34 4.06 21.55
CA THR A 339 -4.41 3.23 22.13
C THR A 339 -4.06 1.75 22.29
N ALA A 340 -2.92 1.29 21.75
CA ALA A 340 -2.43 -0.08 21.90
C ALA A 340 -0.89 -0.11 21.93
N GLU A 341 -0.31 -1.16 22.49
CA GLU A 341 1.14 -1.37 22.45
C GLU A 341 1.62 -1.54 20.99
N PRO A 342 2.61 -0.77 20.53
CA PRO A 342 3.18 -0.96 19.20
C PRO A 342 3.90 -2.31 19.07
N PHE A 343 3.96 -2.83 17.85
CA PHE A 343 4.76 -4.01 17.54
C PHE A 343 6.23 -3.78 17.90
N LYS A 344 6.80 -4.73 18.64
CA LYS A 344 8.23 -4.79 18.96
C LYS A 344 8.83 -5.96 18.18
N PRO A 345 9.72 -5.71 17.19
CA PRO A 345 10.30 -6.78 16.38
C PRO A 345 10.98 -7.86 17.24
N ARG A 346 10.70 -9.13 16.94
CA ARG A 346 11.28 -10.30 17.62
C ARG A 346 11.74 -11.33 16.59
N PRO A 347 12.69 -12.22 16.92
CA PRO A 347 13.20 -13.24 15.99
C PRO A 347 12.11 -14.19 15.47
N HIS A 348 11.07 -14.42 16.25
CA HIS A 348 9.95 -15.30 15.91
C HIS A 348 8.62 -14.60 16.21
N TYR A 349 7.69 -14.66 15.25
CA TYR A 349 6.31 -14.20 15.43
C TYR A 349 5.60 -15.05 16.47
N ASN A 350 4.80 -14.40 17.32
CA ASN A 350 3.94 -15.13 18.22
C ASN A 350 2.74 -15.68 17.45
N ARG A 351 2.71 -17.00 17.25
CA ARG A 351 1.62 -17.67 16.52
C ARG A 351 0.36 -17.87 17.36
N ASN A 352 0.43 -17.64 18.68
CA ASN A 352 -0.69 -17.82 19.62
C ASN A 352 -1.37 -16.50 19.99
N VAL A 353 -1.24 -15.47 19.16
CA VAL A 353 -1.80 -14.15 19.43
C VAL A 353 -3.32 -14.18 19.24
N GLN A 354 -4.04 -13.61 20.20
CA GLN A 354 -5.49 -13.46 20.15
C GLN A 354 -5.87 -12.10 19.54
N GLN A 355 -7.12 -11.97 19.08
CA GLN A 355 -7.64 -10.68 18.65
C GLN A 355 -7.63 -9.67 19.80
N ALA A 356 -7.37 -8.40 19.48
CA ALA A 356 -7.41 -7.32 20.46
C ALA A 356 -8.84 -7.19 21.04
N PRO A 357 -9.01 -6.92 22.34
CA PRO A 357 -10.32 -6.53 22.86
C PRO A 357 -10.78 -5.20 22.23
N PRO A 358 -12.09 -4.92 22.18
CA PRO A 358 -12.58 -3.62 21.73
C PRO A 358 -12.06 -2.50 22.65
N GLN A 359 -11.58 -1.43 22.05
CA GLN A 359 -10.95 -0.29 22.72
C GLN A 359 -11.58 1.00 22.18
N LEU A 360 -12.00 1.91 23.05
CA LEU A 360 -12.45 3.25 22.63
C LEU A 360 -11.24 4.15 22.34
N ASN A 361 -11.37 5.02 21.35
CA ASN A 361 -10.34 6.01 21.05
C ASN A 361 -10.69 7.36 21.68
N PRO A 362 -9.79 8.00 22.45
CA PRO A 362 -10.02 9.32 23.02
C PRO A 362 -10.43 10.38 22.00
N GLN A 363 -9.91 10.31 20.77
CA GLN A 363 -10.26 11.26 19.69
C GLN A 363 -11.75 11.16 19.32
N THR A 364 -12.25 9.93 19.13
CA THR A 364 -13.65 9.69 18.80
C THR A 364 -14.56 10.04 19.97
N THR A 365 -14.18 9.66 21.18
CA THR A 365 -14.93 9.98 22.40
C THR A 365 -15.08 11.49 22.57
N GLU A 366 -13.97 12.25 22.52
CA GLU A 366 -13.98 13.72 22.64
C GLU A 366 -14.80 14.37 21.51
N PHE A 367 -14.64 13.88 20.27
CA PHE A 367 -15.40 14.38 19.13
C PHE A 367 -16.91 14.16 19.30
N CYS A 368 -17.32 12.96 19.72
CA CYS A 368 -18.71 12.61 19.96
C CYS A 368 -19.31 13.43 21.10
N GLU A 369 -18.58 13.60 22.21
CA GLU A 369 -19.01 14.44 23.35
C GLU A 369 -19.18 15.90 22.93
N LYS A 370 -18.20 16.47 22.21
CA LYS A 370 -18.24 17.86 21.73
C LYS A 370 -19.40 18.09 20.76
N LEU A 371 -19.57 17.22 19.77
CA LEU A 371 -20.62 17.34 18.76
C LEU A 371 -22.00 16.90 19.27
N GLY A 372 -22.07 16.19 20.41
CA GLY A 372 -23.30 15.66 20.99
C GLY A 372 -23.91 14.52 20.16
N ILE A 373 -23.07 13.60 19.69
CA ILE A 373 -23.48 12.40 18.92
C ILE A 373 -22.97 11.13 19.62
N ASP A 374 -23.48 9.98 19.21
CA ASP A 374 -23.12 8.70 19.83
C ASP A 374 -21.86 8.10 19.18
N ASP A 375 -20.96 7.54 19.99
CA ASP A 375 -19.89 6.66 19.51
C ASP A 375 -20.48 5.26 19.16
N PRO A 376 -20.37 4.78 17.90
CA PRO A 376 -20.87 3.48 17.51
C PRO A 376 -20.27 2.31 18.29
N LEU A 377 -18.97 2.37 18.61
CA LEU A 377 -18.28 1.32 19.33
C LEU A 377 -18.70 1.33 20.81
N GLU A 378 -18.81 2.51 21.43
CA GLU A 378 -19.35 2.65 22.79
C GLU A 378 -20.78 2.11 22.89
N LYS A 379 -21.65 2.42 21.92
CA LYS A 379 -23.02 1.86 21.84
C LYS A 379 -23.03 0.33 21.75
N LEU A 380 -22.02 -0.26 21.13
CA LEU A 380 -21.93 -1.70 20.90
C LEU A 380 -21.39 -2.47 22.11
N ILE A 381 -20.43 -1.91 22.84
CA ILE A 381 -19.81 -2.56 24.02
C ILE A 381 -20.40 -2.11 25.36
N GLY A 382 -21.14 -1.00 25.38
CA GLY A 382 -21.63 -0.32 26.58
C GLY A 382 -20.56 0.58 27.20
N LYS A 383 -20.96 1.57 28.02
CA LYS A 383 -20.00 2.40 28.77
C LYS A 383 -19.10 1.50 29.62
N PRO A 384 -17.78 1.52 29.43
CA PRO A 384 -16.90 0.79 30.32
C PRO A 384 -17.03 1.37 31.74
N ILE A 385 -17.24 0.51 32.74
CA ILE A 385 -16.93 0.85 34.13
C ILE A 385 -15.40 0.87 34.19
N VAL A 386 -14.78 2.03 33.95
CA VAL A 386 -13.32 2.14 33.88
C VAL A 386 -12.72 2.08 35.29
N LEU A 387 -12.12 0.93 35.63
CA LEU A 387 -10.88 0.87 36.41
C LEU A 387 -9.76 0.56 35.42
N ALA A 388 -9.27 1.57 34.70
CA ALA A 388 -8.05 1.45 33.91
C ALA A 388 -7.22 2.70 34.16
N THR A 389 -6.22 2.56 35.02
CA THR A 389 -5.10 3.48 35.14
C THR A 389 -4.32 3.52 33.82
N PRO A 390 -3.82 4.70 33.42
CA PRO A 390 -2.95 4.80 32.25
C PRO A 390 -1.68 3.99 32.46
N VAL A 391 -1.22 3.32 31.40
CA VAL A 391 0.10 2.67 31.36
C VAL A 391 1.14 3.79 31.38
N VAL A 392 1.73 4.02 32.56
CA VAL A 392 2.86 4.95 32.73
C VAL A 392 4.13 4.22 32.30
N ASN A 393 4.89 4.87 31.41
CA ASN A 393 6.21 4.43 30.97
C ASN A 393 7.21 4.62 32.14
N PRO A 394 8.07 3.64 32.49
CA PRO A 394 8.83 3.68 33.76
C PRO A 394 9.98 4.69 33.88
N ASP A 395 10.23 5.54 32.89
CA ASP A 395 11.43 6.39 32.86
C ASP A 395 11.07 7.88 32.70
N GLU A 396 10.53 8.50 33.74
CA GLU A 396 10.63 9.96 33.96
C GLU A 396 10.39 10.28 35.46
N ILE A 397 11.39 10.89 36.09
CA ILE A 397 11.54 11.10 37.55
C ILE A 397 10.96 12.47 37.96
N ALA A 398 10.25 12.54 39.08
CA ALA A 398 10.20 13.75 39.91
C ALA A 398 10.05 13.38 41.41
N LEU A 399 11.04 13.85 42.17
CA LEU A 399 11.15 13.83 43.63
C LEU A 399 10.08 14.74 44.25
N GLU A 400 9.34 14.29 45.27
CA GLU A 400 8.91 15.10 46.43
C GLU A 400 8.68 14.19 47.67
N ASP A 401 8.96 14.77 48.83
CA ASP A 401 9.23 14.16 50.14
C ASP A 401 7.98 13.67 50.93
N GLU A 402 8.18 12.68 51.82
CA GLU A 402 7.81 12.68 53.26
C GLU A 402 7.53 11.27 53.84
N ASP A 403 8.31 10.97 54.87
CA ASP A 403 8.04 10.21 56.11
C ASP A 403 7.66 8.71 56.15
N GLY A 404 8.59 7.96 56.77
CA GLY A 404 8.27 7.11 57.93
C GLY A 404 7.97 5.63 57.67
N ASP A 405 8.98 4.76 57.78
CA ASP A 405 9.09 3.78 58.89
C ASP A 405 10.14 2.68 58.61
N GLU A 406 10.85 2.33 59.68
CA GLU A 406 11.97 1.40 59.78
C GLU A 406 11.57 -0.08 59.59
N VAL A 407 12.41 -0.87 58.88
CA VAL A 407 12.85 -2.21 59.36
C VAL A 407 14.24 -2.57 58.76
N GLU A 408 15.08 -3.16 59.62
CA GLU A 408 16.52 -3.46 59.51
C GLU A 408 16.96 -4.69 58.67
N LEU A 409 18.21 -4.58 58.15
CA LEU A 409 19.31 -5.57 57.96
C LEU A 409 19.08 -6.73 56.94
N GLU A 410 19.98 -7.02 55.99
CA GLU A 410 21.38 -7.46 56.15
C GLU A 410 22.32 -7.08 54.96
N ARG A 411 23.62 -6.98 55.25
CA ARG A 411 24.77 -6.74 54.36
C ARG A 411 25.58 -8.02 54.12
N ALA A 412 26.21 -8.14 52.94
CA ALA A 412 27.60 -8.62 52.69
C ALA A 412 27.86 -8.71 51.16
N ASP A 413 28.72 -7.84 50.58
CA ASP A 413 30.14 -8.08 50.19
C ASP A 413 30.28 -8.81 48.82
N GLN A 414 31.12 -8.50 47.80
CA GLN A 414 32.35 -7.72 47.56
C GLN A 414 32.48 -7.52 46.00
N ALA A 415 32.85 -6.36 45.44
CA ALA A 415 34.18 -5.92 44.96
C ALA A 415 34.92 -6.89 43.97
N THR A 416 35.53 -6.56 42.81
CA THR A 416 35.98 -5.33 42.09
C THR A 416 36.43 -5.73 40.63
N PRO A 417 37.31 -5.04 39.83
CA PRO A 417 36.95 -4.28 38.62
C PRO A 417 37.82 -4.61 37.36
N VAL A 418 37.56 -4.02 36.18
CA VAL A 418 38.62 -3.56 35.24
C VAL A 418 38.11 -2.43 34.31
N GLU A 419 38.89 -1.34 34.28
CA GLU A 419 38.93 -0.19 33.35
C GLU A 419 39.26 -0.63 31.90
N GLY A 420 39.14 0.13 30.81
CA GLY A 420 38.83 1.53 30.54
C GLY A 420 39.17 1.88 29.07
N ASN A 421 38.67 3.04 28.64
CA ASN A 421 39.19 3.96 27.60
C ASN A 421 39.18 3.52 26.10
N ASP A 422 38.92 4.39 25.10
CA ASP A 422 39.00 5.85 25.03
C ASP A 422 38.09 6.46 23.95
N LEU A 423 37.67 7.70 24.23
CA LEU A 423 37.04 8.68 23.33
C LEU A 423 38.05 9.30 22.35
N PHE A 424 37.57 9.73 21.18
CA PHE A 424 38.13 10.89 20.47
C PHE A 424 37.03 11.75 19.83
N PHE A 425 36.96 13.02 20.26
CA PHE A 425 36.29 14.14 19.60
C PHE A 425 37.21 14.78 18.54
N VAL A 426 36.65 15.48 17.53
CA VAL A 426 36.89 16.91 17.21
C VAL A 426 36.16 17.30 15.90
N ASP A 427 35.10 18.09 16.06
CA ASP A 427 34.81 19.45 15.56
C ASP A 427 35.09 19.96 14.11
N THR A 428 34.00 20.47 13.53
CA THR A 428 33.73 21.74 12.76
C THR A 428 34.48 22.23 11.49
N LYS A 429 33.69 22.23 10.40
CA LYS A 429 33.34 23.32 9.43
C LYS A 429 34.44 23.92 8.49
N PRO A 430 34.14 24.92 7.61
CA PRO A 430 33.74 24.72 6.19
C PRO A 430 34.50 25.63 5.18
N GLN A 431 34.47 25.36 3.86
CA GLN A 431 34.81 26.32 2.76
C GLN A 431 34.75 25.62 1.38
N LYS A 432 34.62 26.23 0.19
CA LYS A 432 33.91 27.40 -0.37
C LYS A 432 34.15 27.34 -1.90
N ARG A 433 33.07 27.42 -2.70
CA ARG A 433 32.86 28.02 -4.06
C ARG A 433 33.98 28.09 -5.14
N GLY A 434 33.55 27.76 -6.37
CA GLY A 434 33.88 28.45 -7.64
C GLY A 434 34.08 27.46 -8.80
N LYS A 435 33.62 27.61 -10.06
CA LYS A 435 32.93 28.65 -10.85
C LYS A 435 32.25 27.96 -12.06
N MET A 436 31.17 28.55 -12.58
CA MET A 436 30.52 28.21 -13.87
C MET A 436 31.41 28.57 -15.07
N ASN A 437 31.23 27.88 -16.22
CA ASN A 437 30.69 28.49 -17.45
C ASN A 437 30.46 27.47 -18.58
N LEU A 438 29.37 27.69 -19.32
CA LEU A 438 28.92 26.99 -20.54
C LEU A 438 29.75 27.36 -21.78
N PRO A 439 29.59 26.59 -22.87
CA PRO A 439 28.92 27.16 -24.06
C PRO A 439 27.77 26.29 -24.63
N GLN A 440 26.76 26.97 -25.17
CA GLN A 440 25.69 26.48 -26.07
C GLN A 440 26.11 26.72 -27.56
N PRO A 441 25.19 26.65 -28.55
CA PRO A 441 24.75 25.47 -29.31
C PRO A 441 25.05 25.65 -30.82
N GLN A 442 24.73 24.67 -31.67
CA GLN A 442 24.28 24.99 -33.04
C GLN A 442 23.46 23.84 -33.66
N ASN A 443 22.26 24.24 -34.10
CA ASN A 443 21.27 23.48 -34.86
C ASN A 443 21.82 23.07 -36.23
N GLU A 444 21.34 21.93 -36.76
CA GLU A 444 20.63 21.87 -38.04
C GLU A 444 19.96 20.49 -38.21
N MET A 445 18.64 20.51 -38.39
CA MET A 445 17.79 19.49 -39.03
C MET A 445 17.60 19.91 -40.50
N PRO A 446 16.90 19.18 -41.41
CA PRO A 446 16.44 17.78 -41.44
C PRO A 446 16.77 17.10 -42.81
N ASP A 447 16.44 15.81 -43.00
CA ASP A 447 15.41 15.36 -43.98
C ASP A 447 15.38 13.85 -44.25
N GLU A 448 14.17 13.43 -44.63
CA GLU A 448 13.62 12.09 -44.77
C GLU A 448 14.09 11.28 -45.99
N ALA A 449 13.86 9.95 -45.91
CA ALA A 449 13.32 9.04 -46.94
C ALA A 449 14.15 7.79 -47.34
N GLU A 450 13.56 6.63 -47.00
CA GLU A 450 13.36 5.37 -47.73
C GLU A 450 14.50 4.46 -48.27
N LEU A 451 14.51 3.24 -47.69
CA LEU A 451 14.47 1.88 -48.30
C LEU A 451 15.26 1.57 -49.60
N VAL A 452 16.18 0.58 -49.57
CA VAL A 452 16.24 -0.61 -50.48
C VAL A 452 17.08 -1.75 -49.85
N ALA A 453 16.69 -2.99 -50.15
CA ALA A 453 17.15 -4.28 -49.63
C ALA A 453 18.40 -4.93 -50.28
N GLU A 454 18.87 -6.00 -49.60
CA GLU A 454 19.45 -7.27 -50.11
C GLU A 454 20.86 -7.31 -50.74
N LYS A 455 21.82 -8.03 -50.12
CA LYS A 455 22.19 -9.43 -50.46
C LYS A 455 23.41 -9.99 -49.71
N VAL A 456 23.38 -11.31 -49.58
CA VAL A 456 24.30 -12.26 -48.92
C VAL A 456 25.55 -12.55 -49.76
N SER A 457 26.73 -12.66 -49.12
CA SER A 457 27.77 -13.64 -49.46
C SER A 457 28.84 -13.79 -48.36
N GLU A 458 29.02 -15.02 -47.89
CA GLU A 458 30.19 -15.55 -47.15
C GLU A 458 31.24 -16.09 -48.15
N PRO A 459 32.40 -16.66 -47.73
CA PRO A 459 33.28 -16.37 -46.59
C PRO A 459 34.78 -16.34 -47.00
N VAL A 460 35.68 -15.67 -46.26
CA VAL A 460 37.13 -16.00 -46.31
C VAL A 460 37.81 -15.89 -44.95
N ASN A 461 38.18 -17.06 -44.43
CA ASN A 461 39.36 -17.43 -43.63
C ASN A 461 40.30 -16.29 -43.16
N VAL A 462 40.42 -16.11 -41.84
CA VAL A 462 41.51 -15.34 -41.22
C VAL A 462 42.48 -16.31 -40.56
N SER A 463 43.71 -16.35 -41.07
CA SER A 463 44.85 -17.01 -40.44
C SER A 463 45.39 -16.16 -39.29
N SER A 464 45.79 -16.86 -38.23
CA SER A 464 46.61 -16.41 -37.10
C SER A 464 47.76 -15.46 -37.50
N ASN A 465 47.86 -14.33 -36.80
CA ASN A 465 49.14 -13.69 -36.49
C ASN A 465 49.03 -12.89 -35.19
N GLU A 466 49.91 -13.24 -34.25
CA GLU A 466 50.18 -12.51 -33.03
C GLU A 466 50.83 -11.16 -33.35
N ILE A 467 50.34 -10.09 -32.72
CA ILE A 467 51.10 -8.85 -32.56
C ILE A 467 50.98 -8.41 -31.11
N SER A 468 52.09 -8.51 -30.39
CA SER A 468 52.35 -7.83 -29.12
C SER A 468 52.59 -6.34 -29.36
N THR A 469 52.00 -5.45 -28.55
CA THR A 469 52.73 -4.49 -27.69
C THR A 469 51.79 -3.52 -26.96
N ASN A 470 52.18 -3.24 -25.72
CA ASN A 470 51.59 -2.38 -24.70
C ASN A 470 51.02 -1.02 -25.14
N VAL A 471 49.83 -0.70 -24.61
CA VAL A 471 49.46 0.67 -24.24
C VAL A 471 48.90 0.62 -22.82
N GLN A 472 49.56 1.32 -21.89
CA GLN A 472 49.08 1.58 -20.54
C GLN A 472 47.90 2.55 -20.62
N ALA A 473 46.71 2.13 -20.17
CA ALA A 473 45.53 2.97 -20.00
C ALA A 473 45.29 3.20 -18.51
N ALA A 474 44.96 4.45 -18.17
CA ALA A 474 44.64 4.94 -16.84
C ALA A 474 43.49 4.15 -16.20
N GLU A 475 43.58 3.95 -14.88
CA GLU A 475 42.56 3.27 -14.06
C GLU A 475 41.26 4.08 -14.05
N GLU A 476 40.33 3.70 -14.93
CA GLU A 476 38.91 4.05 -14.81
C GLU A 476 38.25 3.18 -13.73
N ASP A 477 37.37 3.82 -12.97
CA ASP A 477 36.60 3.29 -11.83
C ASP A 477 35.80 2.04 -12.26
N VAL A 478 36.39 0.85 -12.06
CA VAL A 478 35.77 -0.43 -12.37
C VAL A 478 34.56 -0.59 -11.44
N PRO A 479 33.33 -0.80 -11.94
CA PRO A 479 32.18 -1.11 -11.10
C PRO A 479 32.57 -2.27 -10.18
N THR A 480 32.28 -2.19 -8.89
CA THR A 480 32.62 -3.24 -7.93
C THR A 480 31.88 -4.53 -8.31
N VAL A 481 32.43 -5.33 -9.23
CA VAL A 481 31.91 -6.63 -9.60
C VAL A 481 32.25 -7.57 -8.45
N LYS A 482 31.40 -7.60 -7.42
CA LYS A 482 31.40 -8.71 -6.47
C LYS A 482 30.93 -9.94 -7.23
N LYS A 483 31.88 -10.68 -7.81
CA LYS A 483 31.63 -12.09 -8.15
C LYS A 483 31.36 -12.79 -6.83
N PHE A 484 30.11 -13.17 -6.59
CA PHE A 484 29.80 -14.25 -5.66
C PHE A 484 30.40 -15.53 -6.23
N LYS A 485 31.72 -15.70 -6.07
CA LYS A 485 32.31 -17.03 -6.06
C LYS A 485 31.86 -17.65 -4.74
N ARG A 486 31.16 -18.79 -4.83
CA ARG A 486 30.86 -19.71 -3.74
C ARG A 486 31.96 -19.63 -2.67
N ARG A 487 31.73 -18.88 -1.59
CA ARG A 487 32.59 -18.94 -0.41
C ARG A 487 32.27 -20.31 0.20
N ASN A 488 33.25 -21.21 0.14
CA ASN A 488 33.24 -22.54 0.74
C ASN A 488 32.51 -23.63 -0.06
N GLN A 489 33.11 -24.02 -1.19
CA GLN A 489 32.74 -25.27 -1.88
C GLN A 489 32.95 -26.52 -1.01
N GLU A 490 33.75 -26.43 0.05
CA GLU A 490 34.02 -27.55 0.98
C GLU A 490 33.02 -27.66 2.14
N LEU A 491 32.32 -26.58 2.52
CA LEU A 491 31.31 -26.63 3.61
C LEU A 491 29.93 -27.11 3.15
N TYR A 492 29.69 -27.15 1.83
CA TYR A 492 28.43 -27.60 1.21
C TYR A 492 28.62 -28.82 0.31
N LYS A 493 29.61 -29.66 0.60
CA LYS A 493 29.58 -31.10 0.24
C LYS A 493 28.59 -31.87 1.15
N ASN A 494 27.45 -31.27 1.47
CA ASN A 494 26.33 -32.02 2.01
C ASN A 494 25.49 -32.47 0.83
N GLU A 495 25.28 -33.77 0.73
CA GLU A 495 24.45 -34.43 -0.29
C GLU A 495 22.95 -34.05 -0.19
N GLU A 496 22.59 -32.99 0.56
CA GLU A 496 21.23 -32.73 1.06
C GLU A 496 20.58 -31.39 0.64
N SER A 497 21.28 -30.38 0.09
CA SER A 497 20.64 -29.11 -0.34
C SER A 497 20.36 -29.07 -1.85
N SER A 498 19.11 -28.76 -2.23
CA SER A 498 18.69 -28.65 -3.64
C SER A 498 18.94 -27.24 -4.19
N MET A 499 19.29 -27.14 -5.48
CA MET A 499 19.51 -25.86 -6.18
C MET A 499 18.34 -24.88 -6.06
N MET A 500 17.11 -25.36 -5.88
CA MET A 500 15.92 -24.52 -5.65
C MET A 500 15.99 -23.76 -4.33
N VAL A 501 16.45 -24.41 -3.27
CA VAL A 501 16.62 -23.81 -1.94
C VAL A 501 17.79 -22.82 -1.95
N ASP A 502 18.88 -23.16 -2.63
CA ASP A 502 20.02 -22.26 -2.78
C ASP A 502 19.63 -20.99 -3.55
N LEU A 503 18.83 -21.12 -4.60
CA LEU A 503 18.32 -19.98 -5.36
C LEU A 503 17.41 -19.09 -4.49
N TRP A 504 16.51 -19.68 -3.70
CA TRP A 504 15.66 -18.95 -2.75
C TRP A 504 16.49 -18.11 -1.77
N ASN A 505 17.50 -18.72 -1.15
CA ASN A 505 18.37 -18.05 -0.19
C ASN A 505 19.14 -16.89 -0.84
N ALA A 506 19.69 -17.11 -2.05
CA ALA A 506 20.41 -16.07 -2.78
C ALA A 506 19.50 -14.89 -3.16
N VAL A 507 18.27 -15.17 -3.61
CA VAL A 507 17.30 -14.11 -3.95
C VAL A 507 16.91 -13.29 -2.71
N ASN A 508 16.71 -13.94 -1.55
CA ASN A 508 16.42 -13.23 -0.31
C ASN A 508 17.60 -12.39 0.20
N GLU A 509 18.84 -12.85 0.01
CA GLU A 509 20.01 -12.02 0.32
C GLU A 509 20.06 -10.78 -0.59
N LEU A 510 19.71 -10.94 -1.87
CA LEU A 510 19.68 -9.84 -2.83
C LEU A 510 18.56 -8.82 -2.56
N SER A 511 17.45 -9.21 -1.93
CA SER A 511 16.38 -8.24 -1.60
C SER A 511 16.83 -7.19 -0.59
N ASP A 512 17.78 -7.53 0.27
CA ASP A 512 18.36 -6.60 1.26
C ASP A 512 19.61 -5.88 0.75
N TRP A 513 20.07 -6.19 -0.47
CA TRP A 513 21.33 -5.67 -1.00
C TRP A 513 21.17 -4.25 -1.58
N LYS A 514 21.64 -3.24 -0.83
CA LYS A 514 21.47 -1.81 -1.15
C LYS A 514 22.54 -1.22 -2.07
N ASP A 515 23.73 -1.84 -2.13
CA ASP A 515 24.87 -1.30 -2.89
C ASP A 515 24.85 -1.72 -4.36
N GLY A 516 24.19 -2.83 -4.67
CA GLY A 516 24.11 -3.38 -6.02
C GLY A 516 23.18 -2.59 -6.92
N LYS A 517 23.47 -2.58 -8.23
CA LYS A 517 22.56 -2.02 -9.26
C LYS A 517 21.90 -3.10 -10.12
N GLY A 518 22.44 -4.31 -10.12
CA GLY A 518 21.94 -5.39 -10.95
C GLY A 518 22.50 -6.77 -10.57
N VAL A 519 21.86 -7.80 -11.09
CA VAL A 519 22.22 -9.21 -10.92
C VAL A 519 22.30 -9.89 -12.29
N ILE A 520 23.35 -10.68 -12.52
CA ILE A 520 23.50 -11.49 -13.73
C ILE A 520 23.41 -12.97 -13.33
N LEU A 521 22.41 -13.66 -13.86
CA LEU A 521 22.25 -15.10 -13.75
C LEU A 521 22.96 -15.74 -14.94
N TYR A 522 23.94 -16.58 -14.66
CA TYR A 522 24.66 -17.37 -15.67
C TYR A 522 24.94 -18.77 -15.10
N SER A 523 25.10 -19.76 -15.97
CA SER A 523 25.46 -21.10 -15.52
C SER A 523 26.98 -21.32 -15.56
N VAL A 524 27.46 -22.36 -14.86
CA VAL A 524 28.88 -22.74 -14.91
C VAL A 524 29.16 -23.69 -16.10
N GLY A 525 28.13 -24.20 -16.77
CA GLY A 525 28.22 -25.17 -17.86
C GLY A 525 27.62 -24.69 -19.18
N GLU A 526 27.50 -25.62 -20.14
CA GLU A 526 26.98 -25.33 -21.48
C GLU A 526 25.46 -25.20 -21.55
N THR A 527 24.73 -25.66 -20.53
CA THR A 527 23.27 -25.50 -20.41
C THR A 527 22.99 -24.40 -19.41
N PHE A 528 22.10 -23.45 -19.75
CA PHE A 528 21.72 -22.38 -18.83
C PHE A 528 20.98 -22.97 -17.61
N CYS A 529 19.87 -23.67 -17.86
CA CYS A 529 19.15 -24.41 -16.84
C CYS A 529 18.20 -25.42 -17.51
N SER A 530 18.28 -26.69 -17.12
CA SER A 530 17.43 -27.77 -17.65
C SER A 530 16.07 -27.88 -16.93
N GLY A 531 15.81 -27.03 -15.93
CA GLY A 531 14.60 -27.09 -15.10
C GLY A 531 14.68 -28.10 -13.97
N GLY A 532 13.53 -28.46 -13.40
CA GLY A 532 13.45 -29.41 -12.29
C GLY A 532 13.99 -30.79 -12.68
N ASP A 533 14.83 -31.37 -11.82
CA ASP A 533 15.38 -32.71 -12.01
C ASP A 533 14.25 -33.74 -12.10
N LEU A 534 14.15 -34.44 -13.23
CA LEU A 534 13.11 -35.44 -13.48
C LEU A 534 13.17 -36.60 -12.49
N ASN A 535 14.34 -36.91 -11.92
CA ASN A 535 14.46 -37.93 -10.88
C ASN A 535 13.87 -37.43 -9.55
N THR A 536 14.06 -36.15 -9.22
CA THR A 536 13.44 -35.48 -8.08
C THR A 536 11.92 -35.38 -8.26
N VAL A 537 11.45 -34.99 -9.45
CA VAL A 537 10.01 -34.93 -9.77
C VAL A 537 9.35 -36.32 -9.74
N ARG A 538 10.05 -37.38 -10.16
CA ARG A 538 9.55 -38.77 -10.06
C ARG A 538 9.46 -39.29 -8.62
N LYS A 539 10.27 -38.74 -7.70
CA LYS A 539 10.23 -39.09 -6.27
C LYS A 539 9.12 -38.36 -5.51
N ILE A 540 8.54 -37.30 -6.10
CA ILE A 540 7.32 -36.65 -5.59
C ILE A 540 6.16 -37.63 -5.81
N SER A 541 5.85 -38.39 -4.77
CA SER A 541 4.86 -39.47 -4.80
C SER A 541 3.48 -39.02 -4.31
N ASN A 542 3.33 -37.78 -3.83
CA ASN A 542 2.06 -37.20 -3.40
C ASN A 542 1.85 -35.76 -3.92
N PRO A 543 0.59 -35.31 -4.07
CA PRO A 543 0.26 -33.96 -4.54
C PRO A 543 0.80 -32.82 -3.66
N ASP A 544 0.88 -33.03 -2.34
CA ASP A 544 1.30 -31.99 -1.40
C ASP A 544 2.76 -31.59 -1.58
N ASP A 545 3.64 -32.54 -1.86
CA ASP A 545 5.06 -32.27 -2.07
C ASP A 545 5.29 -31.59 -3.43
N GLY A 546 4.48 -31.92 -4.44
CA GLY A 546 4.44 -31.17 -5.71
C GLY A 546 4.00 -29.72 -5.51
N PHE A 547 2.98 -29.52 -4.68
CA PHE A 547 2.48 -28.19 -4.32
C PHE A 547 3.54 -27.37 -3.55
N LYS A 548 4.25 -27.96 -2.59
CA LYS A 548 5.34 -27.30 -1.85
C LYS A 548 6.48 -26.87 -2.77
N MET A 549 6.94 -27.74 -3.66
CA MET A 549 7.99 -27.42 -4.63
C MET A 549 7.55 -26.30 -5.58
N ALA A 550 6.33 -26.41 -6.15
CA ALA A 550 5.78 -25.39 -7.02
C ALA A 550 5.67 -24.05 -6.30
N THR A 551 5.20 -24.04 -5.05
CA THR A 551 5.09 -22.84 -4.21
C THR A 551 6.45 -22.20 -3.95
N LEU A 552 7.46 -22.98 -3.54
CA LEU A 552 8.82 -22.49 -3.31
C LEU A 552 9.39 -21.81 -4.56
N MET A 553 9.34 -22.48 -5.71
CA MET A 553 9.89 -21.93 -6.94
C MET A 553 9.06 -20.76 -7.47
N HIS A 554 7.75 -20.80 -7.33
CA HIS A 554 6.90 -19.67 -7.70
C HIS A 554 7.25 -18.43 -6.87
N GLN A 555 7.39 -18.58 -5.56
CA GLN A 555 7.80 -17.50 -4.67
C GLN A 555 9.20 -17.01 -5.01
N THR A 556 10.16 -17.91 -5.18
CA THR A 556 11.55 -17.57 -5.55
C THR A 556 11.63 -16.74 -6.82
N LEU A 557 10.97 -17.18 -7.89
CA LEU A 557 10.98 -16.46 -9.17
C LEU A 557 10.17 -15.16 -9.12
N THR A 558 9.19 -15.06 -8.23
CA THR A 558 8.44 -13.81 -8.00
C THR A 558 9.31 -12.81 -7.27
N CYS A 559 10.00 -13.22 -6.20
CA CYS A 559 10.96 -12.39 -5.50
C CYS A 559 12.09 -11.94 -6.42
N LEU A 560 12.65 -12.85 -7.24
CA LEU A 560 13.68 -12.51 -8.24
C LEU A 560 13.20 -11.43 -9.21
N HIS A 561 11.96 -11.55 -9.69
CA HIS A 561 11.35 -10.57 -10.58
C HIS A 561 11.04 -9.22 -9.90
N GLN A 562 10.83 -9.23 -8.59
CA GLN A 562 10.49 -8.05 -7.78
C GLN A 562 11.70 -7.39 -7.12
N LEU A 563 12.92 -7.90 -7.35
CA LEU A 563 14.13 -7.31 -6.79
C LEU A 563 14.23 -5.84 -7.20
N PRO A 564 14.72 -4.95 -6.32
CA PRO A 564 15.03 -3.56 -6.66
C PRO A 564 16.32 -3.42 -7.50
N LEU A 565 16.68 -4.47 -8.26
CA LEU A 565 17.91 -4.62 -9.03
C LEU A 565 17.57 -4.97 -10.49
N ILE A 566 18.38 -4.51 -11.45
CA ILE A 566 18.25 -4.96 -12.85
C ILE A 566 18.75 -6.40 -12.96
N SER A 567 17.87 -7.33 -13.31
CA SER A 567 18.19 -8.75 -13.45
C SER A 567 18.41 -9.17 -14.91
N VAL A 568 19.51 -9.86 -15.19
CA VAL A 568 19.86 -10.32 -16.55
C VAL A 568 20.11 -11.82 -16.54
N ALA A 569 19.37 -12.58 -17.34
CA ALA A 569 19.70 -13.97 -17.64
C ALA A 569 20.67 -14.03 -18.83
N LEU A 570 21.92 -14.42 -18.58
CA LEU A 570 22.89 -14.74 -19.63
C LEU A 570 22.64 -16.17 -20.13
N VAL A 571 21.89 -16.31 -21.21
CA VAL A 571 21.48 -17.59 -21.80
C VAL A 571 22.58 -18.09 -22.75
N GLN A 572 23.60 -18.71 -22.17
CA GLN A 572 24.73 -19.30 -22.92
C GLN A 572 24.45 -20.66 -23.58
N GLY A 573 23.29 -21.25 -23.30
CA GLY A 573 22.84 -22.50 -23.89
C GLY A 573 21.40 -22.81 -23.50
N LYS A 574 21.01 -24.08 -23.49
CA LYS A 574 19.60 -24.47 -23.34
C LYS A 574 18.98 -24.03 -21.99
N ALA A 575 17.87 -23.31 -22.07
CA ALA A 575 16.99 -22.92 -20.98
C ALA A 575 15.60 -23.55 -21.21
N LEU A 576 15.42 -24.78 -20.72
CA LEU A 576 14.23 -25.59 -21.04
C LEU A 576 13.35 -25.83 -19.81
N GLY A 577 12.04 -25.87 -20.02
CA GLY A 577 11.07 -26.18 -18.96
C GLY A 577 11.16 -25.16 -17.82
N GLY A 578 11.50 -25.61 -16.62
CA GLY A 578 11.74 -24.73 -15.47
C GLY A 578 12.89 -23.73 -15.71
N GLY A 579 13.89 -24.07 -16.53
CA GLY A 579 14.93 -23.13 -16.91
C GLY A 579 14.43 -21.96 -17.77
N ALA A 580 13.40 -22.20 -18.59
CA ALA A 580 12.70 -21.13 -19.31
C ALA A 580 11.88 -20.25 -18.35
N GLU A 581 11.27 -20.85 -17.32
CA GLU A 581 10.56 -20.10 -16.26
C GLU A 581 11.53 -19.21 -15.46
N LEU A 582 12.73 -19.72 -15.13
CA LEU A 582 13.78 -18.93 -14.48
C LEU A 582 14.29 -17.80 -15.37
N ALA A 583 14.60 -18.10 -16.64
CA ALA A 583 15.09 -17.08 -17.58
C ALA A 583 14.07 -15.97 -17.81
N THR A 584 12.77 -16.30 -17.85
CA THR A 584 11.69 -15.31 -17.98
C THR A 584 11.42 -14.54 -16.70
N ALA A 585 11.89 -14.98 -15.53
CA ALA A 585 11.78 -14.20 -14.30
C ALA A 585 12.66 -12.93 -14.29
N CYS A 586 13.76 -12.91 -15.05
CA CYS A 586 14.68 -11.77 -15.12
C CYS A 586 14.10 -10.55 -15.89
N ASP A 587 14.83 -9.45 -15.99
CA ASP A 587 14.45 -8.22 -16.74
C ASP A 587 15.01 -8.18 -18.16
N PHE A 588 16.19 -8.77 -18.35
CA PHE A 588 16.76 -9.00 -19.67
C PHE A 588 17.17 -10.45 -19.84
N ARG A 589 17.16 -10.92 -21.08
CA ARG A 589 17.76 -12.19 -21.48
C ARG A 589 18.77 -11.90 -22.57
N LEU A 590 20.02 -12.17 -22.30
CA LEU A 590 21.10 -12.00 -23.26
C LEU A 590 21.50 -13.37 -23.78
N PHE A 591 21.29 -13.60 -25.06
CA PHE A 591 21.57 -14.88 -25.69
C PHE A 591 22.97 -14.86 -26.31
N THR A 592 23.73 -15.92 -26.04
CA THR A 592 24.89 -16.23 -26.89
C THR A 592 24.41 -16.89 -28.19
N GLY A 593 25.28 -17.07 -29.19
CA GLY A 593 24.93 -17.75 -30.44
C GLY A 593 24.44 -19.20 -30.27
N LYS A 594 24.63 -19.82 -29.10
CA LYS A 594 24.15 -21.17 -28.76
C LYS A 594 22.94 -21.17 -27.81
N GLY A 595 22.47 -19.99 -27.41
CA GLY A 595 21.39 -19.84 -26.43
C GLY A 595 20.04 -20.24 -27.02
N GLU A 596 19.30 -21.08 -26.32
CA GLU A 596 17.95 -21.51 -26.71
C GLU A 596 17.04 -21.46 -25.48
N ILE A 597 15.82 -20.94 -25.63
CA ILE A 597 14.79 -20.96 -24.59
C ILE A 597 13.56 -21.73 -25.09
N GLY A 598 12.97 -22.57 -24.24
CA GLY A 598 11.84 -23.38 -24.65
C GLY A 598 10.99 -23.91 -23.50
N PHE A 599 9.69 -23.63 -23.56
CA PHE A 599 8.69 -24.24 -22.68
C PHE A 599 8.34 -25.64 -23.20
N VAL A 600 8.89 -26.68 -22.60
CA VAL A 600 8.63 -28.08 -22.97
C VAL A 600 7.34 -28.64 -22.34
N GLN A 601 6.79 -27.93 -21.34
CA GLN A 601 5.59 -28.30 -20.59
C GLN A 601 4.39 -28.56 -21.52
N GLY A 602 4.22 -27.73 -22.57
CA GLY A 602 3.15 -27.90 -23.55
C GLY A 602 3.24 -29.21 -24.35
N LYS A 603 4.45 -29.69 -24.65
CA LYS A 603 4.66 -31.01 -25.31
C LYS A 603 4.41 -32.17 -24.35
N MET A 604 4.54 -31.94 -23.05
CA MET A 604 4.34 -32.92 -21.99
C MET A 604 2.89 -32.97 -21.47
N GLY A 605 2.00 -32.11 -21.98
CA GLY A 605 0.61 -32.02 -21.50
C GLY A 605 0.48 -31.45 -20.09
N VAL A 606 1.47 -30.71 -19.60
CA VAL A 606 1.47 -30.09 -18.26
C VAL A 606 1.56 -28.58 -18.37
N VAL A 607 1.07 -27.88 -17.34
CA VAL A 607 1.18 -26.42 -17.24
C VAL A 607 2.54 -26.00 -16.66
N THR A 608 2.92 -24.73 -16.83
CA THR A 608 4.12 -24.17 -16.19
C THR A 608 3.94 -24.14 -14.67
N GLY A 609 4.80 -24.84 -13.94
CA GLY A 609 4.66 -25.04 -12.50
C GLY A 609 5.21 -23.91 -11.63
N TRP A 610 6.07 -23.04 -12.18
CA TRP A 610 6.74 -21.97 -11.45
C TRP A 610 6.20 -20.58 -11.81
N GLY A 611 5.12 -20.50 -12.60
CA GLY A 611 4.46 -19.25 -13.00
C GLY A 611 4.92 -18.66 -14.34
N GLY A 612 5.75 -19.37 -15.11
CA GLY A 612 6.31 -18.88 -16.37
C GLY A 612 5.28 -18.52 -17.44
N GLY A 613 4.16 -19.24 -17.53
CA GLY A 613 3.09 -18.94 -18.49
C GLY A 613 2.46 -17.56 -18.26
N THR A 614 2.26 -17.18 -17.00
CA THR A 614 1.72 -15.86 -16.62
C THR A 614 2.74 -14.75 -16.87
N ARG A 615 4.01 -14.97 -16.47
CA ARG A 615 5.08 -13.97 -16.64
C ARG A 615 5.39 -13.71 -18.11
N TYR A 616 5.40 -14.75 -18.95
CA TYR A 616 5.61 -14.60 -20.38
C TYR A 616 4.56 -13.70 -21.05
N ARG A 617 3.29 -13.78 -20.62
CA ARG A 617 2.23 -12.90 -21.14
C ARG A 617 2.44 -11.43 -20.72
N GLN A 618 3.00 -11.19 -19.53
CA GLN A 618 3.22 -9.84 -19.00
C GLN A 618 4.39 -9.10 -19.66
N GLN A 619 5.36 -9.82 -20.23
CA GLN A 619 6.59 -9.26 -20.84
C GLN A 619 6.49 -8.98 -22.35
N LYS A 620 5.29 -9.10 -22.95
CA LYS A 620 5.07 -8.82 -24.39
C LYS A 620 4.86 -7.33 -24.71
N HIS A 621 4.96 -6.47 -23.71
CA HIS A 621 4.96 -5.01 -23.78
C HIS A 621 6.16 -4.50 -23.00
#